data_AF-A0A978V1M1-F1
#
_entry.id   AF-A0A978V1M1-F1
#
_cell.length_a   1.000
_cell.length_b   1.000
_cell.length_c   1.000
_cell.angle_alpha   90.00
_cell.angle_beta   90.00
_cell.angle_gamma   90.00
#
_symmetry.space_group_name_H-M   'P 1'
#
loop_
_entity.id
_entity.type
_entity.pdbx_description
1 polymer ?
#
loop_
_entity_poly.entity_id
_entity_poly.type
_entity_poly.pdbx_seq_one_letter_code
_entity_poly.pdbx_strand_id
1 'polypeptide(L)'
;MVSLPINGKAPTPDVVVDETWFSDPAVCEELKVGRVSNWYALLKSLAEEATWKFAKENKNDLVTMHPGFTIGSQTLANMVYRWENEKPHLPIYHVSNEKAKGLGIDFISLEVSLRDTVECFKEKGFLIM
;
A
#
# COMPACT_ATOMS: atom_id res chain seq x y z
N MET A 1 3.43 10.48 3.74
CA MET A 1 2.20 9.79 4.12
C MET A 1 1.74 8.86 3.02
N VAL A 2 2.26 7.63 2.99
CA VAL A 2 2.20 6.78 1.79
C VAL A 2 1.26 5.60 2.01
N SER A 3 0.14 5.58 1.28
CA SER A 3 -0.39 4.32 0.77
C SER A 3 0.08 4.07 -0.67
N LEU A 4 0.45 5.14 -1.40
CA LEU A 4 1.09 5.16 -2.71
C LEU A 4 1.82 6.53 -2.84
N PRO A 5 3.08 6.63 -3.33
CA PRO A 5 3.81 7.90 -3.43
C PRO A 5 3.27 8.73 -4.60
N ILE A 6 2.08 9.27 -4.43
CA ILE A 6 1.31 9.96 -5.48
C ILE A 6 1.43 11.46 -5.28
N ASN A 7 2.48 12.07 -5.84
CA ASN A 7 2.76 13.50 -5.69
C ASN A 7 3.21 14.17 -7.00
N GLY A 8 2.85 13.56 -8.14
CA GLY A 8 3.24 14.02 -9.46
C GLY A 8 4.68 13.67 -9.85
N LYS A 9 5.50 13.16 -8.93
CA LYS A 9 6.83 12.62 -9.20
C LYS A 9 6.75 11.11 -9.29
N ALA A 10 6.78 10.54 -10.50
CA ALA A 10 6.90 9.11 -10.66
C ALA A 10 8.30 8.67 -10.14
N PRO A 11 8.38 7.81 -9.11
CA PRO A 11 9.67 7.33 -8.64
C PRO A 11 10.34 6.49 -9.73
N THR A 12 11.62 6.77 -9.99
CA THR A 12 12.46 5.94 -10.85
C THR A 12 13.06 4.78 -10.05
N PRO A 13 13.59 3.73 -10.70
CA PRO A 13 14.19 2.60 -9.99
C PRO A 13 15.30 2.96 -9.00
N ASP A 14 16.04 4.04 -9.27
CA ASP A 14 17.14 4.51 -8.41
C ASP A 14 16.67 5.30 -7.18
N VAL A 15 15.36 5.61 -7.09
CA VAL A 15 14.78 6.36 -5.96
C VAL A 15 14.28 5.39 -4.91
N VAL A 16 14.73 5.63 -3.66
CA VAL A 16 14.18 4.97 -2.47
C VAL A 16 13.10 5.88 -1.89
N VAL A 17 11.88 5.38 -1.86
CA VAL A 17 10.73 6.02 -1.21
C VAL A 17 10.77 5.72 0.28
N ASP A 18 10.69 6.74 1.12
CA ASP A 18 10.68 6.62 2.59
C ASP A 18 9.51 7.40 3.21
N GLU A 19 9.48 7.52 4.54
CA GLU A 19 8.37 8.21 5.23
C GLU A 19 8.38 9.74 5.06
N THR A 20 9.40 10.32 4.41
CA THR A 20 9.43 11.74 4.02
C THR A 20 8.65 12.02 2.74
N TRP A 21 8.24 10.98 2.01
CA TRP A 21 7.41 11.11 0.82
C TRP A 21 5.94 11.24 1.20
N PHE A 22 5.27 12.29 0.69
CA PHE A 22 3.85 12.53 0.93
C PHE A 22 3.06 12.52 -0.36
N SER A 23 1.87 11.92 -0.33
CA SER A 23 0.88 12.06 -1.39
C SER A 23 0.36 13.50 -1.43
N ASP A 24 0.09 13.99 -2.63
CA ASP A 24 -0.58 15.27 -2.86
C ASP A 24 -2.08 14.99 -3.11
N PRO A 25 -2.99 15.46 -2.22
CA PRO A 25 -4.43 15.26 -2.39
C PRO A 25 -4.97 15.74 -3.74
N ALA A 26 -4.48 16.87 -4.27
CA ALA A 26 -4.91 17.38 -5.56
C ALA A 26 -4.53 16.42 -6.68
N VAL A 27 -3.30 15.90 -6.64
CA VAL A 27 -2.83 14.90 -7.61
C VAL A 27 -3.60 13.57 -7.45
N CYS A 28 -3.94 13.16 -6.22
CA CYS A 28 -4.73 11.95 -5.98
C CYS A 28 -6.17 12.06 -6.52
N GLU A 29 -6.77 13.24 -6.42
CA GLU A 29 -8.09 13.55 -6.97
C GLU A 29 -8.07 13.62 -8.51
N GLU A 30 -7.02 14.17 -9.10
CA GLU A 30 -6.88 14.30 -10.56
C GLU A 30 -6.46 12.99 -11.24
N LEU A 31 -5.68 12.15 -10.57
CA LEU A 31 -5.17 10.91 -11.16
C LEU A 31 -6.28 9.89 -11.38
N LYS A 32 -6.55 9.64 -12.65
CA LYS A 32 -7.42 8.57 -13.14
C LYS A 32 -6.57 7.38 -13.57
N VAL A 33 -6.74 6.24 -12.91
CA VAL A 33 -6.19 4.95 -13.36
C VAL A 33 -7.23 4.29 -14.28
N GLY A 34 -7.26 4.70 -15.54
CA GLY A 34 -8.31 4.31 -16.50
C GLY A 34 -9.58 5.16 -16.31
N ARG A 35 -10.76 4.52 -16.16
CA ARG A 35 -12.01 5.23 -15.78
C ARG A 35 -12.17 5.41 -14.27
N VAL A 36 -11.20 4.94 -13.48
CA VAL A 36 -11.26 4.94 -12.02
C VAL A 36 -10.36 6.04 -11.47
N SER A 37 -11.03 7.11 -11.07
CA SER A 37 -10.65 8.08 -10.05
C SER A 37 -9.97 7.43 -8.82
N ASN A 38 -8.75 7.88 -8.43
CA ASN A 38 -7.98 7.25 -7.33
C ASN A 38 -8.44 7.67 -5.91
N TRP A 39 -9.72 7.46 -5.62
CA TRP A 39 -10.33 7.94 -4.38
C TRP A 39 -9.77 7.20 -3.16
N TYR A 40 -9.30 5.97 -3.33
CA TYR A 40 -8.66 5.22 -2.27
C TYR A 40 -7.43 5.96 -1.71
N ALA A 41 -6.51 6.38 -2.59
CA ALA A 41 -5.31 7.10 -2.16
C ALA A 41 -5.63 8.47 -1.55
N LEU A 42 -6.59 9.20 -2.13
CA LEU A 42 -7.06 10.47 -1.61
C LEU A 42 -7.62 10.30 -0.18
N LEU A 43 -8.56 9.36 0.00
CA LEU A 43 -9.20 9.12 1.29
C LEU A 43 -8.20 8.67 2.36
N LYS A 44 -7.23 7.82 2.02
CA LYS A 44 -6.19 7.41 2.97
C LYS A 44 -5.32 8.59 3.41
N SER A 45 -4.94 9.45 2.47
CA SER A 45 -4.11 10.63 2.75
C SER A 45 -4.85 11.62 3.65
N LEU A 46 -6.11 11.95 3.32
CA LEU A 46 -6.94 12.85 4.12
C LEU A 46 -7.24 12.29 5.52
N ALA A 47 -7.53 10.99 5.63
CA ALA A 47 -7.82 10.35 6.90
C ALA A 47 -6.61 10.41 7.84
N GLU A 48 -5.41 10.18 7.33
CA GLU A 48 -4.21 10.20 8.14
C GLU A 48 -3.80 11.64 8.50
N GLU A 49 -3.92 12.62 7.60
CA GLU A 49 -3.73 14.05 7.92
C GLU A 49 -4.66 14.49 9.07
N ALA A 50 -5.95 14.15 8.98
CA ALA A 50 -6.91 14.42 10.03
C ALA A 50 -6.54 13.73 11.35
N THR A 51 -6.05 12.49 11.29
CA THR A 51 -5.62 11.72 12.48
C THR A 51 -4.42 12.38 13.16
N TRP A 52 -3.41 12.82 12.42
CA TRP A 52 -2.24 13.51 12.97
C TRP A 52 -2.61 14.86 13.59
N LYS A 53 -3.47 15.64 12.92
CA LYS A 53 -3.97 16.90 13.47
C LYS A 53 -4.70 16.67 14.79
N PHE A 54 -5.61 15.70 14.82
CA PHE A 54 -6.35 15.34 16.02
C PHE A 54 -5.41 14.87 17.15
N ALA A 55 -4.45 13.99 16.86
CA ALA A 55 -3.51 13.50 17.87
C ALA A 55 -2.68 14.64 18.47
N LYS A 56 -2.19 15.58 17.64
CA LYS A 56 -1.43 16.75 18.10
C LYS A 56 -2.26 17.67 18.99
N GLU A 57 -3.50 17.96 18.60
CA GLU A 57 -4.42 18.81 19.36
C GLU A 57 -4.78 18.19 20.72
N ASN A 58 -4.91 16.86 20.76
CA ASN A 58 -5.30 16.11 21.96
C ASN A 58 -4.11 15.56 22.77
N LYS A 59 -2.87 15.86 22.37
CA LYS A 59 -1.63 15.36 23.00
C LYS A 59 -1.56 13.84 23.11
N ASN A 60 -2.08 13.14 22.11
CA ASN A 60 -1.97 11.69 22.00
C ASN A 60 -0.67 11.32 21.31
N ASP A 61 -0.01 10.29 21.84
CA ASP A 61 1.11 9.64 21.13
C ASP A 61 0.54 8.79 19.98
N LEU A 62 1.04 9.02 18.78
CA LEU A 62 0.53 8.41 17.55
C LEU A 62 1.69 7.84 16.74
N VAL A 63 1.55 6.58 16.35
CA VAL A 63 2.41 5.91 15.38
C VAL A 63 1.52 5.46 14.22
N THR A 64 2.01 5.63 12.99
CA THR A 64 1.33 5.16 11.79
C THR A 64 2.16 4.10 11.08
N MET A 65 1.49 3.10 10.53
CA MET A 65 2.07 2.04 9.72
C MET A 65 1.48 2.09 8.31
N HIS A 66 2.35 2.03 7.31
CA HIS A 66 2.01 2.14 5.89
C HIS A 66 2.32 0.84 5.16
N PRO A 67 1.42 -0.17 5.20
CA PRO A 67 1.63 -1.38 4.43
C PRO A 67 1.48 -1.13 2.92
N GLY A 68 2.22 -1.89 2.13
CA GLY A 68 1.99 -2.00 0.68
C GLY A 68 0.83 -2.95 0.36
N PHE A 69 0.91 -3.62 -0.78
CA PHE A 69 -0.03 -4.70 -1.09
C PHE A 69 0.23 -5.90 -0.18
N THR A 70 -0.69 -6.15 0.77
CA THR A 70 -0.55 -7.22 1.76
C THR A 70 -1.10 -8.53 1.22
N ILE A 71 -0.25 -9.54 1.18
CA ILE A 71 -0.58 -10.92 0.80
C ILE A 71 -0.08 -11.91 1.87
N GLY A 72 -0.57 -13.15 1.83
CA GLY A 72 -0.24 -14.21 2.76
C GLY A 72 -1.44 -15.11 3.02
N SER A 73 -1.28 -16.08 3.92
CA SER A 73 -2.38 -16.93 4.39
C SER A 73 -3.48 -16.08 5.04
N GLN A 74 -4.73 -16.36 4.70
CA GLN A 74 -5.88 -15.56 5.14
C GLN A 74 -6.70 -16.32 6.17
N THR A 75 -7.11 -15.64 7.23
CA THR A 75 -8.03 -16.19 8.23
C THR A 75 -9.51 -16.00 7.84
N LEU A 76 -9.82 -14.96 7.06
CA LEU A 76 -11.17 -14.66 6.57
C LEU A 76 -11.30 -14.99 5.08
N ALA A 77 -12.51 -15.32 4.62
CA ALA A 77 -12.77 -15.85 3.29
C ALA A 77 -13.57 -14.86 2.43
N ASN A 78 -13.03 -13.65 2.23
CA ASN A 78 -13.73 -12.60 1.48
C ASN A 78 -12.72 -11.80 0.65
N MET A 79 -12.36 -12.30 -0.54
CA MET A 79 -11.68 -11.49 -1.55
C MET A 79 -12.34 -11.67 -2.91
N VAL A 80 -12.73 -10.56 -3.52
CA VAL A 80 -13.15 -10.49 -4.92
C VAL A 80 -12.27 -9.43 -5.57
N TYR A 81 -11.24 -9.87 -6.31
CA TYR A 81 -10.50 -9.01 -7.22
C TYR A 81 -10.99 -9.26 -8.64
N ARG A 82 -11.33 -8.19 -9.35
CA ARG A 82 -11.59 -8.23 -10.78
C ARG A 82 -10.32 -7.82 -11.50
N TRP A 83 -9.72 -8.74 -12.25
CA TRP A 83 -8.62 -8.42 -13.15
C TRP A 83 -9.17 -7.63 -14.35
N GLU A 84 -8.57 -6.49 -14.65
CA GLU A 84 -8.83 -5.73 -15.88
C GLU A 84 -7.53 -5.70 -16.69
N ASN A 85 -7.61 -6.08 -17.97
CA ASN A 85 -6.43 -6.23 -18.84
C ASN A 85 -5.67 -4.92 -19.09
N GLU A 86 -4.35 -5.09 -19.23
CA GLU A 86 -3.31 -4.24 -19.85
C GLU A 86 -3.36 -2.75 -19.53
N LYS A 87 -2.88 -2.41 -18.33
CA LYS A 87 -2.40 -1.06 -17.99
C LYS A 87 -0.87 -1.03 -18.17
N PRO A 88 -0.26 0.10 -18.55
CA PRO A 88 1.18 0.20 -18.65
C PRO A 88 1.83 -0.19 -17.33
N HIS A 89 2.90 -0.97 -17.40
CA HIS A 89 3.69 -1.33 -16.23
C HIS A 89 4.22 -0.04 -15.59
N LEU A 90 3.78 0.23 -14.36
CA LEU A 90 4.38 1.29 -13.56
C LEU A 90 5.84 0.90 -13.26
N PRO A 91 6.77 1.87 -13.22
CA PRO A 91 8.15 1.59 -12.87
C PRO A 91 8.21 0.94 -11.49
N ILE A 92 9.07 -0.07 -11.36
CA ILE A 92 9.42 -0.64 -10.06
C ILE A 92 10.33 0.36 -9.36
N TYR A 93 10.04 0.63 -8.09
CA TYR A 93 10.84 1.50 -7.24
C TYR A 93 11.07 0.82 -5.89
N HIS A 94 12.06 1.31 -5.15
CA HIS A 94 12.38 0.79 -3.83
C HIS A 94 11.63 1.57 -2.74
N VAL A 95 11.26 0.87 -1.68
CA VAL A 95 10.67 1.45 -0.47
C VAL A 95 11.57 1.13 0.71
N SER A 96 11.92 2.14 1.49
CA SER A 96 12.70 1.96 2.72
C SER A 96 11.89 1.17 3.74
N ASN A 97 12.55 0.23 4.40
CA ASN A 97 12.00 -0.52 5.53
C ASN A 97 12.88 -0.41 6.79
N GLU A 98 13.77 0.59 6.82
CA GLU A 98 14.77 0.75 7.88
C GLU A 98 14.10 1.03 9.24
N LYS A 99 13.05 1.85 9.29
CA LYS A 99 12.34 2.12 10.55
C LYS A 99 11.67 0.86 11.11
N ALA A 100 11.02 0.07 10.25
CA ALA A 100 10.41 -1.19 10.67
C ALA A 100 11.46 -2.18 11.19
N LYS A 101 12.58 -2.34 10.47
CA LYS A 101 13.71 -3.17 10.92
C LYS A 101 14.32 -2.67 12.23
N GLY A 102 14.44 -1.35 12.40
CA GLY A 102 14.90 -0.72 13.66
C GLY A 102 14.00 -1.02 14.85
N LEU A 103 12.73 -1.35 14.62
CA LEU A 103 11.76 -1.82 15.62
C LEU A 103 11.77 -3.35 15.80
N GLY A 104 12.70 -4.07 15.16
CA GLY A 104 12.80 -5.53 15.23
C GLY A 104 11.82 -6.29 14.33
N ILE A 105 11.26 -5.63 13.31
CA ILE A 105 10.36 -6.29 12.35
C ILE A 105 11.18 -6.94 11.22
N ASP A 106 11.03 -8.25 11.09
CA ASP A 106 11.55 -9.02 9.96
C ASP A 106 10.49 -9.17 8.86
N PHE A 107 10.95 -9.12 7.61
CA PHE A 107 10.08 -9.22 6.44
C PHE A 107 10.16 -10.62 5.82
N ILE A 108 9.00 -11.23 5.58
CA ILE A 108 8.88 -12.46 4.80
C ILE A 108 9.11 -12.11 3.33
N SER A 109 9.86 -12.95 2.61
CA SER A 109 10.11 -12.73 1.18
C SER A 109 8.80 -12.79 0.37
N LEU A 110 8.75 -12.04 -0.73
CA LEU A 110 7.58 -12.02 -1.61
C LEU A 110 7.22 -13.42 -2.13
N GLU A 111 8.23 -14.23 -2.45
CA GLU A 111 8.08 -15.62 -2.90
C GLU A 111 7.36 -16.50 -1.88
N VAL A 112 7.74 -16.39 -0.60
CA VAL A 112 7.11 -17.14 0.49
C VAL A 112 5.68 -16.66 0.70
N SER A 113 5.47 -15.34 0.78
CA SER A 113 4.12 -14.77 0.96
C SER A 113 3.17 -15.12 -0.19
N LEU A 114 3.66 -15.14 -1.44
CA LEU A 114 2.90 -15.56 -2.62
C LEU A 114 2.54 -17.05 -2.57
N ARG A 115 3.51 -17.91 -2.26
CA ARG A 115 3.27 -19.36 -2.12
C ARG A 115 2.19 -19.61 -1.07
N ASP A 116 2.32 -19.01 0.11
CA ASP A 116 1.39 -19.22 1.21
C ASP A 116 -0.02 -18.67 0.87
N THR A 117 -0.11 -17.60 0.06
CA THR A 117 -1.39 -17.09 -0.48
C THR A 117 -2.04 -18.11 -1.43
N VAL A 118 -1.27 -18.65 -2.38
CA VAL A 118 -1.78 -19.61 -3.37
C VAL A 118 -2.25 -20.90 -2.71
N GLU A 119 -1.47 -21.44 -1.77
CA GLU A 119 -1.85 -22.64 -1.02
C GLU A 119 -3.11 -22.38 -0.19
N CYS A 120 -3.20 -21.24 0.51
CA CYS A 120 -4.41 -20.86 1.24
C CYS A 120 -5.65 -20.78 0.32
N PHE A 121 -5.49 -20.26 -0.90
CA PHE A 121 -6.59 -20.18 -1.86
C PHE A 121 -7.00 -21.54 -2.43
N LYS A 122 -6.06 -22.47 -2.62
CA LYS A 122 -6.37 -23.86 -2.99
C LYS A 122 -7.14 -24.56 -1.87
N GLU A 123 -6.67 -24.46 -0.63
CA GLU A 123 -7.32 -25.07 0.54
C GLU A 123 -8.75 -24.59 0.74
N LYS A 124 -9.02 -23.31 0.43
CA LYS A 124 -10.35 -22.70 0.53
C LYS A 124 -11.23 -22.91 -0.71
N GLY A 125 -10.72 -23.57 -1.75
CA GLY A 125 -11.47 -23.82 -2.99
C GLY A 125 -11.68 -22.57 -3.86
N PHE A 126 -10.91 -21.51 -3.67
CA PHE A 126 -10.96 -20.30 -4.51
C PHE A 126 -10.25 -20.47 -5.85
N LEU A 127 -9.29 -21.41 -5.93
CA LEU A 127 -8.59 -21.77 -7.14
C LEU A 127 -9.04 -23.18 -7.56
N ILE A 128 -9.70 -23.25 -8.72
CA ILE A 128 -9.99 -24.52 -9.39
C ILE A 128 -8.75 -24.87 -10.20
N MET A 129 -8.10 -25.99 -9.87
CA MET A 129 -6.99 -26.56 -10.68
C MET A 129 -7.53 -27.51 -11.73
#